data_AF-A0A9E3RUA3-F1
#
_entry.id   AF-A0A9E3RUA3-F1
#
_cell.length_a   1.000
_cell.length_b   1.000
_cell.length_c   1.000
_cell.angle_alpha   90.00
_cell.angle_beta   90.00
_cell.angle_gamma   90.00
#
_symmetry.space_group_name_H-M   'P 1'
#
loop_
_entity.id
_entity.type
_entity.pdbx_description
1 polymer ?
#
loop_
_entity_poly.entity_id
_entity_poly.type
_entity_poly.pdbx_seq_one_letter_code
_entity_poly.pdbx_strand_id
1 'polypeptide(L)' 'MTVQCCKCKKVRIGRLWVEPSREVTGAVSHSYCPECAEACFIEIFSLQASKAPSMTTLYALANSVGR' A
#
# COMPACT_ATOMS: atom_id res chain seq x y z
N MET A 1 15.34 13.04 -13.54
CA MET A 1 14.48 13.15 -12.34
C MET A 1 14.72 11.93 -11.49
N THR A 2 15.09 12.12 -10.22
CA THR A 2 15.30 11.00 -9.29
C THR A 2 13.96 10.51 -8.80
N VAL A 3 13.74 9.20 -8.78
CA VAL A 3 12.55 8.62 -8.14
C VAL A 3 12.94 8.11 -6.76
N GLN A 4 12.29 8.62 -5.72
CA GLN A 4 12.55 8.26 -4.32
C GLN A 4 11.33 7.61 -3.69
N CYS A 5 11.57 6.61 -2.85
CA CYS A 5 10.52 5.96 -2.09
C CYS A 5 9.99 6.92 -1.01
N CYS A 6 8.68 7.14 -0.96
CA CYS A 6 8.03 8.00 0.04
C CYS A 6 8.32 7.52 1.47
N LYS A 7 8.36 6.20 1.67
CA LYS A 7 8.44 5.54 2.97
C LYS A 7 9.88 5.33 3.44
N CYS A 8 10.68 4.57 2.70
CA CYS A 8 12.03 4.18 3.13
C CYS A 8 13.16 5.04 2.54
N LYS A 9 12.83 6.07 1.73
CA LYS A 9 13.79 7.01 1.11
C LYS A 9 14.84 6.41 0.17
N LYS A 10 14.83 5.09 -0.09
CA LYS A 10 15.57 4.44 -1.19
C LYS A 10 15.29 5.14 -2.52
N VAL A 11 16.30 5.18 -3.40
CA VAL A 11 16.21 5.77 -4.74
C VAL A 11 16.22 4.69 -5.82
N ARG A 12 15.53 4.95 -6.93
CA ARG A 12 15.50 4.03 -8.07
C ARG A 12 16.69 4.28 -9.01
N ILE A 13 17.57 3.28 -9.14
CA ILE A 13 18.67 3.26 -10.12
C ILE A 13 18.41 2.10 -11.09
N GLY A 14 18.04 2.44 -12.33
CA GLY A 14 17.59 1.44 -13.29
C GLY A 14 16.37 0.68 -12.79
N ARG A 15 16.52 -0.62 -12.51
CA ARG A 15 15.48 -1.51 -11.98
C ARG A 15 15.64 -1.79 -10.47
N LEU A 16 16.65 -1.23 -9.83
CA LEU A 16 16.97 -1.48 -8.43
C LEU A 16 16.57 -0.30 -7.56
N TRP A 17 16.24 -0.61 -6.31
CA TRP A 17 16.01 0.36 -5.26
C TRP A 17 17.15 0.25 -4.27
N VAL A 18 17.91 1.33 -4.10
CA VAL A 18 19.12 1.34 -3.29
C VAL A 18 19.09 2.48 -2.28
N GLU A 19 19.85 2.32 -1.21
CA GLU A 19 20.05 3.41 -0.26
C GLU A 19 20.88 4.51 -0.93
N PRO A 20 20.46 5.79 -0.85
CA PRO A 20 21.24 6.87 -1.42
C PRO A 20 22.56 7.03 -0.64
N SER A 21 23.70 7.02 -1.35
CA SER A 21 25.03 7.20 -0.76
C SER A 21 25.34 8.66 -0.36
N ARG A 22 24.51 9.60 -0.83
CA ARG A 22 24.58 11.03 -0.56
C ARG A 22 23.17 11.62 -0.57
N GLU A 23 23.00 12.80 0.00
CA GLU A 23 21.73 13.51 -0.12
C GLU A 23 21.30 13.67 -1.59
N VAL A 24 20.02 13.40 -1.83
CA VAL A 24 19.44 13.49 -3.17
C VAL A 24 19.18 14.96 -3.48
N THR A 25 19.93 15.51 -4.42
CA THR A 25 19.76 16.90 -4.86
C THR A 25 18.99 17.00 -6.18
N GLY A 26 18.29 18.12 -6.38
CA GLY A 26 17.54 18.42 -7.60
C GLY A 26 16.08 17.93 -7.58
N ALA A 27 15.49 17.77 -8.78
CA ALA A 27 14.09 17.38 -8.92
C ALA A 27 13.87 15.90 -8.56
N VAL A 28 13.07 15.69 -7.51
CA VAL A 28 12.69 14.37 -6.98
C VAL A 28 11.21 14.12 -7.24
N SER A 29 10.92 12.98 -7.87
CA SER A 29 9.59 12.40 -7.92
C SER A 29 9.45 11.33 -6.85
N HIS A 30 8.26 11.26 -6.25
CA HIS A 30 7.99 10.40 -5.11
C HIS A 30 7.11 9.23 -5.55
N SER A 31 7.47 8.01 -5.15
CA SER A 31 6.73 6.78 -5.42
C SER A 31 6.96 5.77 -4.29
N TYR A 32 6.46 4.53 -4.41
CA TYR A 32 6.80 3.45 -3.49
C TYR A 32 7.80 2.49 -4.12
N CYS A 33 8.77 2.02 -3.34
CA CYS A 33 9.53 0.82 -3.73
C CYS A 33 8.63 -0.43 -3.58
N PRO A 34 8.95 -1.55 -4.25
CA PRO A 34 8.14 -2.76 -4.22
C PRO A 34 7.79 -3.23 -2.80
N GLU A 35 8.78 -3.28 -1.91
CA GLU A 35 8.60 -3.70 -0.51
C GLU A 35 7.60 -2.80 0.22
N CYS A 36 7.73 -1.47 0.08
CA CYS A 36 6.83 -0.54 0.75
C CYS A 36 5.45 -0.45 0.09
N ALA A 37 5.35 -0.72 -1.22
CA ALA A 37 4.08 -0.80 -1.92
C ALA A 37 3.28 -2.01 -1.44
N GLU A 38 3.93 -3.18 -1.35
CA GLU A 38 3.32 -4.40 -0.84
C GLU A 38 2.81 -4.24 0.60
N ALA A 39 3.64 -3.69 1.50
CA ALA A 39 3.22 -3.40 2.87
C ALA A 39 1.98 -2.48 2.92
N CYS A 40 1.97 -1.42 2.11
CA CYS A 40 0.83 -0.51 1.99
C CYS A 40 -0.43 -1.24 1.48
N PHE A 41 -0.30 -2.10 0.47
CA PHE A 41 -1.44 -2.87 -0.05
C PHE A 41 -1.98 -3.87 0.99
N ILE A 42 -1.11 -4.53 1.76
CA ILE A 42 -1.53 -5.42 2.85
C ILE A 42 -2.31 -4.65 3.91
N GLU A 43 -1.83 -3.47 4.31
CA GLU A 43 -2.54 -2.60 5.27
C GLU A 43 -3.92 -2.21 4.75
N ILE A 44 -4.00 -1.71 3.51
CA ILE A 44 -5.26 -1.32 2.87
C ILE A 44 -6.23 -2.50 2.79
N PHE A 45 -5.74 -3.67 2.35
CA PHE A 45 -6.55 -4.87 2.22
C PHE A 45 -7.08 -5.34 3.57
N SER A 46 -6.26 -5.33 4.61
CA SER A 46 -6.66 -5.71 5.97
C SER A 46 -7.75 -4.77 6.54
N LEU A 47 -7.61 -3.46 6.28
CA LEU A 47 -8.61 -2.47 6.65
C LEU A 47 -9.93 -2.62 5.88
N GLN A 48 -9.89 -3.09 4.63
CA GLN A 48 -11.08 -3.36 3.85
C GLN A 48 -11.77 -4.65 4.30
N ALA A 49 -11.00 -5.72 4.52
CA ALA A 49 -11.51 -7.00 4.99
C ALA A 49 -12.20 -6.89 6.35
N SER A 50 -11.67 -6.08 7.27
CA SER A 50 -12.29 -5.83 8.58
C SER A 50 -13.62 -5.06 8.51
N LYS A 51 -13.89 -4.36 7.41
CA LYS A 51 -15.16 -3.65 7.18
C LYS A 51 -16.20 -4.50 6.44
N ALA A 52 -15.80 -5.65 5.89
CA ALA A 52 -16.73 -6.54 5.22
C ALA A 52 -17.66 -7.18 6.28
N PRO A 53 -18.99 -7.19 6.05
CA PRO A 53 -19.89 -7.90 6.94
C PRO A 53 -19.53 -9.38 6.93
N SER A 54 -19.47 -9.99 8.12
CA SER A 54 -19.19 -11.43 8.22
C SER A 54 -20.24 -12.23 7.43
N MET A 55 -19.87 -13.42 6.96
CA MET A 55 -20.84 -14.33 6.31
C MET A 55 -22.07 -14.57 7.18
N THR A 56 -21.87 -14.72 8.50
CA THR A 56 -22.97 -14.86 9.46
C THR A 56 -23.88 -13.63 9.48
N THR A 57 -23.30 -12.42 9.43
CA THR A 57 -24.05 -11.16 9.34
C THR A 57 -24.83 -11.06 8.03
N LEU A 58 -24.22 -11.44 6.90
CA LEU A 58 -24.89 -11.47 5.60
C LEU A 58 -26.06 -12.45 5.57
N TYR A 59 -25.88 -13.66 6.12
CA TYR A 59 -26.94 -14.66 6.24
C TYR A 59 -28.10 -14.18 7.15
N ALA A 60 -27.80 -13.50 8.26
CA ALA A 60 -28.83 -12.95 9.13
C ALA A 60 -29.64 -11.83 8.45
N LEU A 61 -28.96 -10.93 7.72
CA LEU A 61 -29.61 -9.87 6.96
C LEU A 61 -30.51 -10.42 5.84
N ALA A 62 -30.00 -11.38 5.05
CA ALA A 62 -30.77 -11.99 3.97
C ALA A 62 -32.07 -12.67 4.43
N ASN A 63 -32.07 -13.25 5.64
CA ASN A 63 -33.25 -13.93 6.20
C ASN A 63 -34.20 -12.99 6.98
N SER A 64 -33.78 -11.75 7.26
CA SER A 64 -34.61 -10.75 7.95
C SER A 64 -35.53 -9.96 7.02
N VAL A 65 -35.23 -9.93 5.71
CA VAL A 65 -36.00 -9.18 4.69
C VAL A 65 -37.21 -9.97 4.15
N GLY A 66 -37.33 -11.25 4.52
CA GLY A 66 -38.40 -12.16 4.06
C GLY A 66 -39.60 -12.33 5.00
N ARG A 67 -39.84 -11.41 5.95
CA ARG A 67 -41.01 -11.42 6.84
C ARG A 67 -41.77 -10.11 6.77
#